data_AF-A0A961U4W7-F1
#
_entry.id   AF-A0A961U4W7-F1
#
_cell.length_a   1.000
_cell.length_b   1.000
_cell.length_c   1.000
_cell.angle_alpha   90.00
_cell.angle_beta   90.00
_cell.angle_gamma   90.00
#
_symmetry.space_group_name_H-M   'P 1'
#
loop_
_entity.id
_entity.type
_entity.pdbx_description
1 polymer ?
#
loop_
_entity_poly.entity_id
_entity_poly.type
_entity_poly.pdbx_seq_one_letter_code
_entity_poly.pdbx_strand_id
1 'polypeptide(L)'
;MSQDLRTFDPLQSNRLRLNTLIRLRWLAIIGQSMAVLIVAYGLRFPLPVGLCFALIACSAWVNLFLALRYPATHRLEPLPALGILIFDALQLAGLLYMTGGMTNPFSLLIAVPVVVSATSLPLRLTFAIGFVVVALASVLVRFHLPLPWNASEPLAIPFLYVAGMWMAVVSSIAFTAIYAWRIADEARQLANALSATELVLQREQHLSALD
;
A
#
# COMPACT_ATOMS: atom_id res chain seq x y z
N MET A 1 -3.89 25.18 -40.03
CA MET A 1 -2.98 25.89 -39.11
C MET A 1 -3.35 25.45 -37.69
N SER A 2 -2.37 24.94 -36.92
CA SER A 2 -2.45 24.33 -35.56
C SER A 2 -3.46 23.18 -35.40
N GLN A 3 -3.14 21.91 -35.70
CA GLN A 3 -2.36 21.00 -34.85
C GLN A 3 -2.57 21.25 -33.35
N ASP A 4 -3.70 20.77 -32.82
CA ASP A 4 -3.80 20.36 -31.42
C ASP A 4 -2.83 19.18 -31.22
N LEU A 5 -1.56 19.50 -30.97
CA LEU A 5 -0.69 18.63 -30.21
C LEU A 5 -1.37 18.44 -28.86
N ARG A 6 -2.17 17.37 -28.72
CA ARG A 6 -2.43 16.77 -27.42
C ARG A 6 -1.06 16.52 -26.82
N THR A 7 -0.64 17.42 -25.94
CA THR A 7 0.50 17.21 -25.06
C THR A 7 0.22 15.88 -24.39
N PHE A 8 0.93 14.84 -24.83
CA PHE A 8 1.01 13.59 -24.10
C PHE A 8 1.54 13.98 -22.74
N ASP A 9 0.63 14.09 -21.78
CA ASP A 9 0.96 14.50 -20.44
C ASP A 9 1.46 13.24 -19.73
N PRO A 10 2.78 13.04 -19.54
CA PRO A 10 3.32 11.82 -18.95
C PRO A 10 2.75 11.56 -17.53
N LEU A 11 2.13 12.58 -16.93
CA LEU A 11 1.40 12.56 -15.68
C LEU A 11 0.11 11.70 -15.70
N GLN A 12 -0.52 11.43 -16.86
CA GLN A 12 -1.69 10.54 -16.93
C GLN A 12 -1.34 9.06 -16.71
N SER A 13 -0.07 8.68 -16.89
CA SER A 13 0.42 7.32 -16.60
C SER A 13 0.54 7.03 -15.10
N ASN A 14 0.52 8.06 -14.26
CA ASN A 14 0.84 7.97 -12.84
C ASN A 14 -0.41 7.95 -11.93
N ARG A 15 -1.54 7.43 -12.46
CA ARG A 15 -2.80 7.41 -11.72
C ARG A 15 -3.17 5.98 -11.35
N LEU A 16 -3.20 5.74 -10.04
CA LEU A 16 -3.67 4.48 -9.47
C LEU A 16 -5.11 4.19 -9.92
N ARG A 17 -5.32 3.04 -10.56
CA ARG A 17 -6.68 2.57 -10.87
C ARG A 17 -7.38 2.24 -9.54
N LEU A 18 -8.50 2.90 -9.29
CA LEU A 18 -9.24 2.74 -8.04
C LEU A 18 -9.63 1.27 -7.79
N ASN A 19 -10.01 0.53 -8.82
CA ASN A 19 -10.34 -0.89 -8.70
C ASN A 19 -9.16 -1.74 -8.18
N THR A 20 -7.93 -1.46 -8.59
CA THR A 20 -6.74 -2.16 -8.08
C THR A 20 -6.56 -1.89 -6.59
N LEU A 21 -6.70 -0.63 -6.17
CA LEU A 21 -6.61 -0.25 -4.76
C LEU A 21 -7.71 -0.93 -3.92
N ILE A 22 -8.96 -0.90 -4.38
CA ILE A 22 -10.09 -1.54 -3.69
C ILE A 22 -9.87 -3.04 -3.51
N ARG A 23 -9.34 -3.74 -4.53
CA ARG A 23 -9.03 -5.17 -4.46
C ARG A 23 -7.93 -5.48 -3.44
N LEU A 24 -6.85 -4.69 -3.44
CA LEU A 24 -5.77 -4.83 -2.46
C LEU A 24 -6.28 -4.59 -1.02
N ARG A 25 -7.17 -3.62 -0.83
CA ARG A 25 -7.80 -3.35 0.47
C ARG A 25 -8.71 -4.50 0.90
N TRP A 26 -9.51 -5.08 0.01
CA TRP A 26 -10.31 -6.27 0.34
C TRP A 26 -9.43 -7.46 0.72
N LEU A 27 -8.33 -7.69 0.00
CA LEU A 27 -7.36 -8.72 0.36
C LEU A 27 -6.79 -8.47 1.77
N ALA A 28 -6.43 -7.22 2.10
CA ALA A 28 -5.94 -6.86 3.42
C ALA A 28 -7.01 -7.05 4.51
N ILE A 29 -8.25 -6.63 4.28
CA ILE A 29 -9.37 -6.79 5.22
C ILE A 29 -9.61 -8.27 5.53
N ILE A 30 -9.65 -9.12 4.48
CA ILE A 30 -9.85 -10.56 4.64
C ILE A 30 -8.65 -11.17 5.39
N GLY A 31 -7.42 -10.84 4.99
CA GLY A 31 -6.19 -11.32 5.64
C GLY A 31 -6.11 -10.93 7.12
N GLN A 32 -6.35 -9.66 7.45
CA GLN A 32 -6.37 -9.16 8.83
C GLN A 32 -7.48 -9.83 9.66
N SER A 33 -8.68 -9.98 9.09
CA SER A 33 -9.79 -10.67 9.76
C SER A 33 -9.44 -12.12 10.08
N MET A 34 -8.88 -12.85 9.10
CA MET A 34 -8.44 -14.23 9.31
C MET A 34 -7.34 -14.31 10.37
N ALA A 35 -6.34 -13.43 10.32
CA ALA A 35 -5.27 -13.40 11.31
C ALA A 35 -5.81 -13.19 12.74
N VAL A 36 -6.72 -12.22 12.91
CA VAL A 36 -7.36 -11.96 14.22
C VAL A 36 -8.15 -13.18 14.70
N LEU A 37 -8.94 -13.81 13.83
CA LEU A 37 -9.74 -14.99 14.20
C LEU A 37 -8.86 -16.20 14.55
N ILE A 38 -7.80 -16.46 13.77
CA ILE A 38 -6.88 -17.56 14.01
C ILE A 38 -6.15 -17.36 15.34
N VAL A 39 -5.66 -16.15 15.61
CA VAL A 39 -4.94 -15.87 16.87
C VAL A 39 -5.90 -15.93 18.08
N ALA A 40 -7.09 -15.34 17.96
CA ALA A 40 -8.03 -15.28 19.07
C ALA A 40 -8.72 -16.61 19.38
N TYR A 41 -9.14 -17.37 18.36
CA TYR A 41 -9.93 -18.59 18.54
C TYR A 41 -9.14 -19.87 18.26
N GLY A 42 -8.20 -19.84 17.32
CA GLY A 42 -7.32 -20.96 17.02
C GLY A 42 -6.22 -21.12 18.06
N LEU A 43 -5.41 -20.08 18.28
CA LEU A 43 -4.31 -20.06 19.25
C LEU A 43 -4.76 -19.70 20.67
N ARG A 44 -5.99 -19.17 20.83
CA ARG A 44 -6.58 -18.78 22.11
C ARG A 44 -5.76 -17.74 22.88
N PHE A 45 -5.11 -16.83 22.16
CA PHE A 45 -4.38 -15.73 22.79
C PHE A 45 -5.30 -14.57 23.21
N PRO A 46 -4.98 -13.87 24.32
CA PRO A 46 -5.81 -12.80 24.87
C PRO A 46 -5.68 -11.53 24.03
N LEU A 47 -6.38 -11.48 22.90
CA LEU A 47 -6.36 -10.38 21.95
C LEU A 47 -7.62 -9.51 22.12
N PRO A 48 -7.52 -8.17 22.04
CA PRO A 48 -8.69 -7.28 22.09
C PRO A 48 -9.51 -7.33 20.77
N VAL A 49 -10.17 -8.46 20.53
CA VAL A 49 -10.86 -8.79 19.27
C VAL A 49 -11.82 -7.70 18.83
N GLY A 50 -12.63 -7.17 19.76
CA GLY A 50 -13.63 -6.14 19.44
C GLY A 50 -13.02 -4.86 18.85
N LEU A 51 -11.93 -4.38 19.42
CA LEU A 51 -11.24 -3.18 18.94
C LEU A 51 -10.48 -3.45 17.61
N CYS A 52 -9.89 -4.63 17.44
CA CYS A 52 -9.28 -5.01 16.16
C CYS A 52 -10.33 -5.05 15.03
N PHE A 53 -11.48 -5.69 15.27
CA PHE A 53 -12.57 -5.72 14.30
C PHE A 53 -13.20 -4.34 14.07
N ALA A 54 -13.24 -3.46 15.07
CA ALA A 54 -13.68 -2.07 14.87
C ALA A 54 -12.78 -1.32 13.87
N LEU A 55 -11.45 -1.46 13.99
CA LEU A 55 -10.50 -0.88 13.02
C LEU A 55 -10.63 -1.51 11.63
N ILE A 56 -10.78 -2.83 11.54
CA ILE A 56 -10.98 -3.54 10.27
C ILE A 56 -12.29 -3.10 9.61
N ALA A 57 -13.37 -2.99 10.38
CA ALA A 57 -14.68 -2.54 9.92
C ALA A 57 -14.63 -1.10 9.42
N CYS A 58 -13.89 -0.21 10.09
CA CYS A 58 -13.65 1.16 9.60
C CYS A 58 -12.96 1.15 8.22
N SER A 59 -11.95 0.30 8.03
CA SER A 59 -11.30 0.14 6.72
C SER A 59 -12.26 -0.41 5.65
N ALA A 60 -13.07 -1.39 6.01
CA ALA A 60 -14.09 -1.96 5.13
C ALA A 60 -15.15 -0.93 4.73
N TRP A 61 -15.58 -0.08 5.66
CA TRP A 61 -16.52 1.00 5.40
C TRP A 61 -15.94 2.03 4.43
N VAL A 62 -14.72 2.50 4.66
CA VAL A 62 -14.03 3.43 3.74
C VAL A 62 -13.90 2.80 2.34
N ASN A 63 -13.54 1.51 2.28
CA ASN A 63 -13.40 0.80 1.01
C ASN A 63 -14.74 0.64 0.28
N LEU A 64 -15.81 0.33 1.00
CA LEU A 64 -17.16 0.23 0.45
C LEU A 64 -17.67 1.59 -0.03
N PHE A 65 -17.46 2.65 0.74
CA PHE A 65 -17.80 4.02 0.37
C PHE A 65 -17.09 4.44 -0.94
N LEU A 66 -15.80 4.16 -1.06
CA LEU A 66 -15.04 4.42 -2.29
C LEU A 66 -15.58 3.63 -3.48
N ALA A 67 -15.94 2.37 -3.28
CA ALA A 67 -16.51 1.50 -4.32
C ALA A 67 -17.89 1.97 -4.80
N LEU A 68 -18.72 2.52 -3.91
CA LEU A 68 -20.05 3.03 -4.24
C LEU A 68 -19.99 4.43 -4.87
N ARG A 69 -19.05 5.28 -4.43
CA ARG A 69 -18.97 6.68 -4.85
C ARG A 69 -18.35 6.86 -6.23
N TYR A 70 -17.41 6.00 -6.62
CA TYR A 70 -16.61 6.19 -7.84
C TYR A 70 -16.71 4.98 -8.77
N PRO A 71 -16.83 5.19 -10.10
CA PRO A 71 -16.86 4.10 -11.06
C PRO A 71 -15.51 3.37 -11.13
N ALA A 72 -15.53 2.08 -11.48
CA ALA A 72 -14.34 1.21 -11.47
C ALA A 72 -13.20 1.67 -12.40
N THR A 73 -13.52 2.46 -13.44
CA THR A 73 -12.55 3.05 -14.38
C THR A 73 -11.95 4.36 -13.89
N HIS A 74 -12.43 4.89 -12.75
CA HIS A 74 -11.94 6.15 -12.22
C HIS A 74 -10.46 6.04 -11.80
N ARG A 75 -9.67 7.00 -12.29
CA ARG A 75 -8.25 7.12 -12.02
C ARG A 75 -8.06 8.18 -10.95
N LEU A 76 -7.66 7.75 -9.75
CA LEU A 76 -7.48 8.64 -8.62
C LEU A 76 -6.37 9.64 -8.91
N GLU A 77 -6.60 10.88 -8.48
CA GLU A 77 -5.54 11.88 -8.45
C GLU A 77 -4.53 11.57 -7.33
N PRO A 78 -3.29 12.06 -7.44
CA PRO A 78 -2.22 11.71 -6.50
C PRO A 78 -2.53 12.05 -5.03
N LEU A 79 -3.24 13.16 -4.77
CA LEU A 79 -3.56 13.62 -3.41
C LEU A 79 -4.61 12.75 -2.70
N PRO A 80 -5.78 12.44 -3.31
CA PRO A 80 -6.71 11.46 -2.74
C PRO A 80 -6.06 10.08 -2.52
N ALA A 81 -5.26 9.61 -3.46
CA ALA A 81 -4.55 8.33 -3.32
C ALA A 81 -3.55 8.35 -2.15
N LEU A 82 -2.81 9.44 -1.96
CA LEU A 82 -1.95 9.66 -0.79
C LEU A 82 -2.74 9.54 0.51
N GLY A 83 -3.88 10.24 0.62
CA GLY A 83 -4.71 10.20 1.83
C GLY A 83 -5.21 8.79 2.16
N ILE A 84 -5.60 8.02 1.13
CA ILE A 84 -6.04 6.64 1.29
C ILE A 84 -4.88 5.74 1.78
N LEU A 85 -3.67 5.89 1.24
CA LEU A 85 -2.50 5.11 1.67
C LEU A 85 -2.02 5.48 3.07
N ILE A 86 -2.12 6.76 3.47
CA ILE A 86 -1.85 7.18 4.85
C ILE A 86 -2.87 6.55 5.80
N PHE A 87 -4.15 6.54 5.42
CA PHE A 87 -5.19 5.86 6.20
C PHE A 87 -4.87 4.36 6.36
N ASP A 88 -4.42 3.68 5.30
CA ASP A 88 -4.03 2.26 5.37
C ASP A 88 -2.83 2.01 6.28
N ALA A 89 -1.82 2.88 6.22
CA ALA A 89 -0.68 2.83 7.13
C ALA A 89 -1.10 3.03 8.58
N LEU A 90 -1.97 4.01 8.87
CA LEU A 90 -2.49 4.28 10.21
C LEU A 90 -3.35 3.13 10.73
N GLN A 91 -4.22 2.56 9.90
CA GLN A 91 -5.07 1.45 10.27
C GLN A 91 -4.24 0.21 10.62
N LEU A 92 -3.25 -0.13 9.78
CA LEU A 92 -2.36 -1.24 10.05
C LEU A 92 -1.48 -0.97 11.28
N ALA A 93 -0.98 0.25 11.46
CA ALA A 93 -0.25 0.63 12.66
C ALA A 93 -1.13 0.53 13.92
N GLY A 94 -2.42 0.86 13.83
CA GLY A 94 -3.39 0.65 14.90
C GLY A 94 -3.57 -0.84 15.25
N LEU A 95 -3.68 -1.71 14.25
CA LEU A 95 -3.73 -3.16 14.50
C LEU A 95 -2.42 -3.67 15.13
N LEU A 96 -1.27 -3.23 14.63
CA LEU A 96 0.03 -3.60 15.19
C LEU A 96 0.17 -3.10 16.62
N TYR A 97 -0.23 -1.87 16.92
CA TYR A 97 -0.25 -1.30 18.27
C TYR A 97 -0.98 -2.24 19.24
N MET A 98 -2.14 -2.77 18.81
CA MET A 98 -2.95 -3.66 19.63
C MET A 98 -2.43 -5.09 19.76
N THR A 99 -1.49 -5.48 18.90
CA THR A 99 -1.05 -6.86 18.74
C THR A 99 0.46 -7.03 18.93
N GLY A 100 1.12 -6.13 19.69
CA GLY A 100 2.54 -6.27 20.05
C GLY A 100 3.51 -5.32 19.35
N GLY A 101 3.04 -4.38 18.55
CA GLY A 101 3.86 -3.38 17.86
C GLY A 101 4.87 -4.02 16.91
N MET A 102 6.14 -3.62 17.04
CA MET A 102 7.24 -4.13 16.19
C MET A 102 7.68 -5.56 16.55
N THR A 103 7.20 -6.12 17.66
CA THR A 103 7.41 -7.55 17.98
C THR A 103 6.46 -8.46 17.20
N ASN A 104 5.39 -7.90 16.63
CA ASN A 104 4.45 -8.66 15.83
C ASN A 104 5.09 -9.08 14.50
N PRO A 105 4.97 -10.36 14.07
CA PRO A 105 5.55 -10.82 12.81
C PRO A 105 4.97 -10.13 11.57
N PHE A 106 3.74 -9.60 11.64
CA PHE A 106 3.12 -8.84 10.56
C PHE A 106 3.59 -7.39 10.47
N SER A 107 4.49 -6.94 11.35
CA SER A 107 5.07 -5.59 11.31
C SER A 107 5.72 -5.26 9.95
N LEU A 108 6.25 -6.26 9.24
CA LEU A 108 6.78 -6.12 7.88
C LEU A 108 5.75 -5.62 6.86
N LEU A 109 4.45 -5.88 7.08
CA LEU A 109 3.39 -5.46 6.17
C LEU A 109 3.15 -3.94 6.20
N ILE A 110 3.69 -3.22 7.20
CA ILE A 110 3.61 -1.76 7.24
C ILE A 110 4.30 -1.09 6.04
N ALA A 111 5.18 -1.83 5.34
CA ALA A 111 5.83 -1.39 4.11
C ALA A 111 4.87 -1.34 2.90
N VAL A 112 3.77 -2.09 2.90
CA VAL A 112 2.89 -2.28 1.73
C VAL A 112 2.37 -0.95 1.16
N PRO A 113 1.85 0.01 1.95
CA PRO A 113 1.42 1.31 1.42
C PRO A 113 2.54 2.09 0.73
N VAL A 114 3.78 1.97 1.21
CA VAL A 114 4.95 2.60 0.58
C VAL A 114 5.24 1.95 -0.77
N VAL A 115 5.22 0.63 -0.85
CA VAL A 115 5.42 -0.10 -2.12
C VAL A 115 4.34 0.25 -3.15
N VAL A 116 3.08 0.29 -2.72
CA VAL A 116 1.96 0.70 -3.59
C VAL A 116 2.14 2.14 -4.05
N SER A 117 2.57 3.06 -3.18
CA SER A 117 2.86 4.43 -3.57
C SER A 117 4.01 4.53 -4.57
N ALA A 118 5.06 3.73 -4.41
CA ALA A 118 6.24 3.77 -5.27
C ALA A 118 5.94 3.43 -6.74
N THR A 119 4.93 2.59 -6.98
CA THR A 119 4.52 2.21 -8.35
C THR A 119 3.52 3.18 -8.97
N SER A 120 2.80 3.94 -8.14
CA SER A 120 1.55 4.59 -8.54
C SER A 120 1.47 6.09 -8.23
N LEU A 121 2.43 6.64 -7.48
CA LEU A 121 2.49 8.05 -7.10
C LEU A 121 3.82 8.69 -7.51
N PRO A 122 3.86 10.02 -7.67
CA PRO A 122 5.11 10.75 -7.83
C PRO A 122 6.05 10.51 -6.65
N LEU A 123 7.35 10.42 -6.94
CA LEU A 123 8.40 10.10 -5.98
C LEU A 123 8.34 10.96 -4.69
N ARG A 124 7.98 12.24 -4.82
CA ARG A 124 7.81 13.17 -3.69
C ARG A 124 6.75 12.69 -2.67
N LEU A 125 5.62 12.16 -3.15
CA LEU A 125 4.54 11.67 -2.29
C LEU A 125 4.90 10.30 -1.70
N THR A 126 5.60 9.46 -2.45
CA THR A 126 6.16 8.19 -1.96
C THR A 126 7.11 8.42 -0.79
N PHE A 127 8.00 9.43 -0.88
CA PHE A 127 8.84 9.83 0.24
C PHE A 127 8.04 10.31 1.46
N ALA A 128 6.96 11.08 1.24
CA ALA A 128 6.09 11.51 2.33
C ALA A 128 5.43 10.33 3.05
N ILE A 129 4.90 9.34 2.30
CA ILE A 129 4.33 8.11 2.89
C ILE A 129 5.42 7.30 3.60
N GLY A 130 6.58 7.13 2.97
CA GLY A 130 7.71 6.43 3.57
C GLY A 130 8.11 7.03 4.92
N PHE A 131 8.19 8.36 5.01
CA PHE A 131 8.45 9.07 6.26
C PHE A 131 7.37 8.81 7.31
N VAL A 132 6.09 8.90 6.94
CA VAL A 132 4.96 8.60 7.84
C VAL A 132 5.04 7.17 8.36
N VAL A 133 5.30 6.19 7.48
CA VAL A 133 5.40 4.77 7.86
C VAL A 133 6.57 4.52 8.81
N VAL A 134 7.75 5.11 8.54
CA VAL A 134 8.91 4.98 9.41
C VAL A 134 8.63 5.61 10.78
N ALA A 135 7.98 6.78 10.81
CA ALA A 135 7.57 7.42 12.06
C ALA A 135 6.59 6.54 12.86
N LEU A 136 5.58 5.95 12.19
CA LEU A 136 4.65 5.01 12.83
C LEU A 136 5.38 3.78 13.36
N ALA A 137 6.30 3.20 12.59
CA ALA A 137 7.12 2.07 13.03
C ALA A 137 7.98 2.43 14.26
N SER A 138 8.59 3.62 14.29
CA SER A 138 9.34 4.12 15.44
C SER A 138 8.46 4.30 16.68
N VAL A 139 7.24 4.82 16.52
CA VAL A 139 6.27 4.91 17.63
C VAL A 139 5.94 3.50 18.15
N LEU A 140 5.72 2.54 17.25
CA LEU A 140 5.39 1.14 17.59
C LEU A 140 6.53 0.35 18.24
N VAL A 141 7.78 0.85 18.23
CA VAL A 141 8.87 0.26 19.02
C VAL A 141 8.65 0.52 20.52
N ARG A 142 8.10 1.69 20.87
CA ARG A 142 8.01 2.15 22.26
C ARG A 142 6.59 2.12 22.83
N PHE A 143 5.60 2.37 21.98
CA PHE A 143 4.20 2.52 22.33
C PHE A 143 3.39 1.45 21.59
N HIS A 144 3.07 0.37 22.31
CA HIS A 144 2.19 -0.69 21.86
C HIS A 144 1.66 -1.46 23.07
N LEU A 145 0.53 -2.15 22.89
CA LEU A 145 0.08 -3.16 23.85
C LEU A 145 1.03 -4.36 23.83
N PRO A 146 1.15 -5.10 24.94
CA PRO A 146 1.97 -6.31 24.97
C PRO A 146 1.49 -7.30 23.91
N LEU A 147 2.43 -8.06 23.36
CA LEU A 147 2.13 -9.11 22.40
C LEU A 147 1.13 -10.10 23.04
N PRO A 148 -0.01 -10.40 22.38
CA PRO A 148 -0.93 -11.42 22.86
C PRO A 148 -0.20 -12.76 22.87
N TRP A 149 0.13 -13.23 24.07
CA TRP A 149 0.89 -14.46 24.29
C TRP A 149 0.30 -15.25 25.44
N ASN A 150 0.78 -16.47 25.63
CA ASN A 150 0.40 -17.28 26.77
C ASN A 150 0.85 -16.61 28.09
N ALA A 151 -0.09 -16.38 29.00
CA ALA A 151 0.17 -15.77 30.29
C ALA A 151 1.04 -16.65 31.21
N SER A 152 1.03 -17.97 31.04
CA SER A 152 1.84 -18.88 31.87
C SER A 152 3.32 -18.90 31.50
N GLU A 153 3.66 -18.53 30.26
CA GLU A 153 5.03 -18.50 29.74
C GLU A 153 5.27 -17.20 28.98
N PRO A 154 5.47 -16.08 29.68
CA PRO A 154 5.60 -14.78 29.04
C PRO A 154 6.84 -14.73 28.13
N LEU A 155 6.62 -14.35 26.87
CA LEU A 155 7.69 -14.18 25.89
C LEU A 155 8.36 -12.80 26.08
N ALA A 156 9.53 -12.79 26.72
CA ALA A 156 10.33 -11.58 26.86
C ALA A 156 11.25 -11.40 25.65
N ILE A 157 10.91 -10.43 24.79
CA ILE A 157 11.71 -10.11 23.61
C ILE A 157 12.70 -8.98 23.96
N PRO A 158 14.02 -9.21 23.81
CA PRO A 158 15.00 -8.19 24.14
C PRO A 158 14.91 -7.00 23.18
N PHE A 159 15.14 -5.79 23.69
CA PHE A 159 15.04 -4.55 22.90
C PHE A 159 15.92 -4.59 21.64
N LEU A 160 17.10 -5.21 21.71
CA LEU A 160 18.00 -5.35 20.56
C LEU A 160 17.34 -6.09 19.39
N TYR A 161 16.49 -7.09 19.67
CA TYR A 161 15.73 -7.79 18.63
C TYR A 161 14.66 -6.88 18.01
N VAL A 162 13.95 -6.10 18.84
CA VAL A 162 12.94 -5.13 18.37
C VAL A 162 13.58 -4.04 17.51
N ALA A 163 14.75 -3.54 17.90
CA ALA A 163 15.54 -2.61 17.11
C ALA A 163 15.98 -3.24 15.78
N GLY A 164 16.39 -4.52 15.79
CA GLY A 164 16.68 -5.29 14.58
C GLY A 164 15.47 -5.41 13.65
N MET A 165 14.29 -5.70 14.19
CA MET A 165 13.03 -5.75 13.43
C MET A 165 12.69 -4.37 12.83
N TRP A 166 12.86 -3.29 13.58
CA TRP A 166 12.68 -1.93 13.08
C TRP A 166 13.65 -1.62 11.93
N MET A 167 14.93 -1.91 12.10
CA MET A 167 15.94 -1.76 11.04
C MET A 167 15.59 -2.59 9.80
N ALA A 168 15.12 -3.82 9.98
CA ALA A 168 14.70 -4.70 8.90
C ALA A 168 13.49 -4.13 8.14
N VAL A 169 12.51 -3.57 8.84
CA VAL A 169 11.35 -2.92 8.23
C VAL A 169 11.76 -1.67 7.46
N VAL A 170 12.58 -0.78 8.06
CA VAL A 170 13.08 0.43 7.38
C VAL A 170 13.86 0.06 6.12
N SER A 171 14.75 -0.92 6.21
CA SER A 171 15.53 -1.41 5.07
C SER A 171 14.63 -2.03 4.01
N SER A 172 13.68 -2.88 4.42
CA SER A 172 12.70 -3.49 3.52
C SER A 172 11.90 -2.42 2.77
N ILE A 173 11.42 -1.38 3.46
CA ILE A 173 10.73 -0.24 2.84
C ILE A 173 11.62 0.41 1.78
N ALA A 174 12.86 0.75 2.14
CA ALA A 174 13.79 1.41 1.21
C ALA A 174 14.04 0.55 -0.04
N PHE A 175 14.41 -0.70 0.13
CA PHE A 175 14.68 -1.61 -0.98
C PHE A 175 13.44 -1.86 -1.84
N THR A 176 12.34 -2.29 -1.22
CA THR A 176 11.12 -2.64 -1.96
C THR A 176 10.51 -1.43 -2.67
N ALA A 177 10.54 -0.24 -2.08
CA ALA A 177 10.07 0.97 -2.73
C ALA A 177 10.93 1.35 -3.94
N ILE A 178 12.27 1.29 -3.81
CA ILE A 178 13.18 1.59 -4.93
C ILE A 178 12.99 0.59 -6.07
N TYR A 179 12.95 -0.71 -5.75
CA TYR A 179 12.73 -1.77 -6.76
C TYR A 179 11.37 -1.62 -7.45
N ALA A 180 10.30 -1.42 -6.67
CA ALA A 180 8.97 -1.26 -7.22
C ALA A 180 8.86 -0.02 -8.12
N TRP A 181 9.48 1.10 -7.71
CA TRP A 181 9.56 2.30 -8.54
C TRP A 181 10.32 2.06 -9.85
N ARG A 182 11.48 1.39 -9.79
CA ARG A 182 12.28 1.04 -10.98
C ARG A 182 11.50 0.18 -11.97
N ILE A 183 10.89 -0.92 -11.48
CA ILE A 183 10.09 -1.83 -12.32
C ILE A 183 8.92 -1.08 -12.96
N ALA A 184 8.24 -0.22 -12.20
CA ALA A 184 7.14 0.57 -12.72
C ALA A 184 7.62 1.58 -13.78
N ASP A 185 8.83 2.13 -13.64
CA ASP A 185 9.39 3.06 -14.61
C ASP A 185 9.77 2.39 -15.93
N GLU A 186 10.46 1.25 -15.86
CA GLU A 186 10.79 0.44 -17.03
C GLU A 186 9.52 0.00 -17.78
N ALA A 187 8.49 -0.46 -17.06
CA ALA A 187 7.22 -0.83 -17.66
C ALA A 187 6.53 0.35 -18.37
N ARG A 188 6.63 1.58 -17.83
CA ARG A 188 6.09 2.78 -18.47
C ARG A 188 6.87 3.14 -19.73
N GLN A 189 8.20 3.05 -19.71
CA GLN A 189 9.03 3.31 -20.89
C GLN A 189 8.69 2.37 -22.03
N LEU A 190 8.53 1.07 -21.73
CA LEU A 190 8.11 0.06 -22.71
C LEU A 190 6.70 0.33 -23.26
N ALA A 191 5.74 0.66 -22.40
CA ALA A 191 4.38 0.98 -22.83
C ALA A 191 4.33 2.22 -23.75
N ASN A 192 5.12 3.25 -23.44
CA ASN A 192 5.22 4.45 -24.25
C ASN A 192 5.87 4.17 -25.61
N ALA A 193 6.91 3.33 -25.65
CA ALA A 193 7.54 2.91 -26.89
C ALA A 193 6.56 2.14 -27.78
N LEU A 194 5.82 1.17 -27.22
CA LEU A 194 4.83 0.39 -27.95
C LEU A 194 3.73 1.28 -28.55
N SER A 195 3.19 2.21 -27.75
CA SER A 195 2.18 3.16 -28.21
C SER A 195 2.69 4.05 -29.35
N ALA A 196 3.96 4.47 -29.31
CA ALA A 196 4.57 5.22 -30.40
C ALA A 196 4.67 4.38 -31.69
N THR A 197 5.05 3.10 -31.58
CA THR A 197 5.12 2.18 -32.73
C THR A 197 3.74 1.93 -33.33
N GLU A 198 2.71 1.71 -32.50
CA GLU A 198 1.32 1.55 -32.94
C GLU A 198 0.81 2.78 -33.70
N LEU A 199 1.17 4.00 -33.25
CA LEU A 199 0.81 5.24 -33.92
C LEU A 199 1.49 5.38 -35.30
N VAL A 200 2.74 4.95 -35.43
CA VAL A 200 3.44 4.94 -36.73
C VAL A 200 2.79 3.92 -37.67
N LEU A 201 2.50 2.71 -37.18
CA LEU A 201 1.85 1.67 -37.98
C LEU A 201 0.45 2.10 -38.47
N GLN A 202 -0.34 2.73 -37.60
CA GLN A 202 -1.64 3.29 -37.97
C GLN A 202 -1.53 4.39 -39.03
N ARG A 203 -0.47 5.22 -38.97
CA ARG A 203 -0.20 6.24 -40.00
C ARG A 203 0.15 5.62 -41.35
N GLU A 204 1.00 4.59 -41.37
CA GLU A 204 1.34 3.87 -42.61
C GLU A 204 0.10 3.21 -43.23
N GLN A 205 -0.71 2.51 -42.43
CA GLN A 205 -1.95 1.89 -42.90
C GLN A 205 -2.94 2.90 -43.49
N HIS A 206 -3.06 4.09 -42.89
CA HIS A 206 -3.94 5.14 -43.40
C HIS A 206 -3.42 5.77 -44.70
N LEU A 207 -2.10 5.84 -44.90
CA LEU A 207 -1.50 6.33 -46.15
C LEU A 207 -1.65 5.29 -47.29
N SER A 208 -1.38 4.01 -47.02
CA SER A 208 -1.57 2.94 -48.01
C SER A 208 -3.04 2.67 -48.38
N ALA A 209 -4.01 3.16 -47.61
CA ALA A 209 -5.43 3.07 -47.94
C ALA A 209 -5.95 4.24 -48.81
N LEU A 210 -5.12 5.26 -49.05
CA LEU A 210 -5.44 6.43 -49.88
C LEU A 210 -4.84 6.37 -51.30
N ASP A 211 -3.89 5.45 -51.53
CA ASP A 211 -3.31 5.10 -52.83
C ASP A 211 -4.08 3.93 -53.47
#